data_AF-X0XL61-F1
#
_entry.id   AF-X0XL61-F1
#
_cell.length_a   1.000
_cell.length_b   1.000
_cell.length_c   1.000
_cell.angle_alpha   90.00
_cell.angle_beta   90.00
_cell.angle_gamma   90.00
#
_symmetry.space_group_name_H-M   'P 1'
#
loop_
_entity.id
_entity.type
_entity.pdbx_description
1 polymer ?
#
loop_
_entity_poly.entity_id
_entity_poly.type
_entity_poly.pdbx_seq_one_letter_code
_entity_poly.pdbx_strand_id
1 'polypeptide(L)' 'MAKQMRLKYLVITSVNRDDLPDGGAGHFRDCINEVRRQCPDMKFEILTPDFRNCQGRALKILRTALPFVFAHN' A
#
# COMPACT_ATOMS: atom_id res chain seq x y z
N MET A 1 -14.37 5.58 -5.52
CA MET A 1 -14.76 4.21 -5.93
C MET A 1 -14.97 3.26 -4.75
N ALA A 2 -13.95 2.93 -3.93
CA ALA A 2 -14.10 1.96 -2.82
C ALA A 2 -15.26 2.26 -1.85
N LYS A 3 -15.45 3.54 -1.47
CA LYS A 3 -16.60 3.99 -0.67
C LYS A 3 -17.95 3.76 -1.35
N GLN A 4 -18.04 4.07 -2.64
CA GLN A 4 -19.27 3.89 -3.43
C GLN A 4 -19.63 2.40 -3.57
N MET A 5 -18.60 1.55 -3.69
CA MET A 5 -18.74 0.09 -3.74
C MET A 5 -19.06 -0.54 -2.37
N ARG A 6 -19.04 0.24 -1.27
CA ARG A 6 -19.29 -0.23 0.10
C ARG A 6 -18.40 -1.42 0.49
N LEU A 7 -17.15 -1.40 0.04
CA LEU A 7 -16.17 -2.44 0.38
C LEU A 7 -15.83 -2.40 1.87
N LYS A 8 -15.58 -3.57 2.44
CA LYS A 8 -15.08 -3.75 3.81
C LYS A 8 -13.61 -4.16 3.85
N TYR A 9 -13.09 -4.65 2.72
CA TYR A 9 -11.73 -5.13 2.55
C TYR A 9 -11.23 -4.68 1.18
N LEU A 10 -10.00 -4.17 1.13
CA LEU A 10 -9.38 -3.68 -0.09
C LEU A 10 -7.99 -4.27 -0.25
N VAL A 11 -7.76 -4.92 -1.38
CA VAL A 11 -6.42 -5.35 -1.82
C VAL A 11 -5.84 -4.27 -2.72
N ILE A 12 -4.60 -3.86 -2.45
CA ILE A 12 -3.86 -2.89 -3.25
C ILE A 12 -2.61 -3.57 -3.79
N THR A 13 -2.37 -3.43 -5.09
CA THR A 13 -1.16 -3.93 -5.75
C THR A 13 -0.65 -2.89 -6.74
N SER A 14 0.60 -3.04 -7.20
CA SER A 14 1.20 -2.17 -8.20
C SER A 14 2.12 -2.95 -9.13
N VAL A 15 2.45 -2.34 -10.27
CA VAL A 15 3.62 -2.75 -11.06
C VAL A 15 4.92 -2.39 -10.32
N ASN A 16 6.04 -2.97 -10.75
CA ASN A 16 7.36 -2.56 -10.27
C ASN A 16 7.66 -1.12 -10.69
N ARG A 17 8.27 -0.36 -9.78
CA ARG A 17 8.66 1.04 -9.99
C ARG A 17 10.15 1.22 -9.69
N ASP A 18 10.97 0.43 -10.37
CA ASP A 18 12.43 0.48 -10.28
C ASP A 18 13.00 1.86 -10.68
N ASP A 19 12.21 2.65 -11.40
CA ASP A 19 12.50 4.05 -11.73
C ASP A 19 12.40 5.00 -10.53
N LEU A 20 11.69 4.60 -9.46
CA LEU A 20 11.51 5.42 -8.26
C LEU A 20 12.52 5.06 -7.16
N PRO A 21 13.06 6.05 -6.44
CA PRO A 21 14.00 5.80 -5.35
C PRO A 21 13.44 4.92 -4.22
N ASP A 22 12.12 4.88 -4.03
CA ASP A 22 11.45 4.09 -2.99
C ASP A 22 10.69 2.87 -3.54
N GLY A 23 10.89 2.55 -4.82
CA GLY A 23 10.20 1.43 -5.47
C GLY A 23 8.68 1.56 -5.50
N GLY A 24 8.13 2.78 -5.30
CA GLY A 24 6.69 3.03 -5.25
C GLY A 24 6.04 2.84 -3.88
N ALA A 25 6.81 2.60 -2.82
CA ALA A 25 6.29 2.41 -1.46
C ALA A 25 5.45 3.59 -0.94
N GLY A 26 5.81 4.83 -1.31
CA GLY A 26 5.02 6.03 -0.98
C GLY A 26 3.61 5.96 -1.52
N HIS A 27 3.42 5.40 -2.72
CA HIS A 27 2.11 5.29 -3.34
C HIS A 27 1.17 4.35 -2.56
N PHE A 28 1.69 3.22 -2.06
CA PHE A 28 0.92 2.34 -1.18
C PHE A 28 0.49 3.05 0.10
N ARG A 29 1.42 3.75 0.78
CA ARG A 29 1.11 4.54 1.99
C ARG A 29 0.01 5.56 1.72
N ASP A 30 0.12 6.30 0.64
CA ASP A 30 -0.81 7.39 0.31
C ASP A 30 -2.20 6.86 -0.05
N CYS A 31 -2.27 5.76 -0.81
CA CYS A 31 -3.53 5.08 -1.10
C CYS A 31 -4.22 4.57 0.19
N ILE A 32 -3.47 3.94 1.11
CA ILE A 32 -4.01 3.47 2.38
C ILE A 32 -4.56 4.65 3.20
N ASN A 33 -3.78 5.72 3.34
CA ASN A 33 -4.16 6.87 4.15
C ASN A 33 -5.39 7.59 3.59
N GLU A 34 -5.47 7.77 2.26
CA GLU A 34 -6.60 8.43 1.64
C GLU A 34 -7.89 7.59 1.77
N VAL A 35 -7.80 6.27 1.61
CA VAL A 35 -8.96 5.41 1.83
C VAL A 35 -9.37 5.39 3.30
N ARG A 36 -8.43 5.34 4.25
CA ARG A 36 -8.73 5.43 5.70
C ARG A 36 -9.47 6.72 6.05
N ARG A 37 -9.08 7.85 5.45
CA ARG A 37 -9.74 9.15 5.65
C ARG A 37 -11.22 9.10 5.25
N GLN A 38 -11.56 8.36 4.21
CA GLN A 38 -12.94 8.27 3.69
C GLN A 38 -13.74 7.09 4.28
N CYS A 39 -13.05 6.02 4.66
CA CYS A 39 -13.56 4.75 5.15
C CYS A 39 -12.66 4.24 6.31
N PRO A 40 -12.86 4.74 7.55
CA PRO A 40 -11.98 4.42 8.67
C PRO A 40 -11.90 2.93 9.03
N ASP A 41 -12.99 2.19 8.81
CA ASP A 41 -13.09 0.76 9.15
C ASP A 41 -12.59 -0.19 8.04
N MET A 42 -12.05 0.36 6.95
CA MET A 42 -11.54 -0.44 5.83
C MET A 42 -10.36 -1.31 6.29
N LYS A 43 -10.42 -2.61 5.98
CA LYS A 43 -9.26 -3.51 6.11
C LYS A 43 -8.45 -3.48 4.81
N PHE A 44 -7.13 -3.44 4.94
CA PHE A 44 -6.22 -3.32 3.80
C PHE A 44 -5.32 -4.54 3.70
N GLU A 45 -5.15 -5.02 2.49
CA GLU A 45 -4.07 -5.92 2.12
C GLU A 45 -3.24 -5.26 1.04
N ILE A 46 -1.93 -5.36 1.16
CA ILE A 46 -1.03 -4.93 0.09
C ILE A 46 -0.28 -6.13 -0.46
N LEU A 47 -0.28 -6.26 -1.78
CA LEU A 47 0.55 -7.17 -2.53
C LEU A 47 1.65 -6.35 -3.20
N THR A 48 2.84 -6.35 -2.60
CA THR A 48 3.94 -5.45 -2.98
C THR A 48 4.92 -6.09 -3.95
N PRO A 49 5.61 -5.29 -4.78
CA PRO A 49 6.83 -5.74 -5.45
C PRO A 49 7.95 -6.02 -4.44
N ASP A 50 9.10 -6.52 -4.92
CA ASP A 50 10.27 -6.86 -4.09
C ASP A 50 11.03 -5.63 -3.55
N PHE A 51 10.70 -4.43 -4.04
CA PHE A 51 11.40 -3.17 -3.76
C PHE A 51 12.93 -3.25 -3.98
N ARG A 52 13.36 -3.94 -5.03
CA ARG A 52 14.76 -4.13 -5.44
C ARG A 52 15.70 -2.99 -5.02
N ASN A 53 16.74 -3.33 -4.26
CA ASN A 53 17.80 -2.43 -3.76
C ASN A 53 17.31 -1.24 -2.88
N CYS A 54 16.01 -1.12 -2.60
CA CYS A 54 15.44 -0.05 -1.78
C CYS A 54 14.51 -0.56 -0.68
N GLN A 55 14.56 -1.85 -0.34
CA GLN A 55 13.69 -2.50 0.65
C GLN A 55 13.69 -1.77 1.99
N GLY A 56 14.86 -1.37 2.49
CA GLY A 56 14.95 -0.63 3.76
C GLY A 56 14.20 0.69 3.74
N ARG A 57 14.26 1.43 2.62
CA ARG A 57 13.53 2.68 2.42
C ARG A 57 12.03 2.41 2.28
N ALA A 58 11.65 1.44 1.46
CA ALA A 58 10.28 1.03 1.23
C ALA A 58 9.59 0.62 2.54
N LEU A 59 10.22 -0.28 3.32
CA LEU A 59 9.71 -0.72 4.62
C LEU A 59 9.59 0.43 5.62
N LYS A 60 10.54 1.37 5.64
CA LYS A 60 10.44 2.57 6.50
C LYS A 60 9.22 3.42 6.16
N ILE A 61 8.90 3.56 4.87
CA ILE A 61 7.72 4.28 4.40
C ILE A 61 6.44 3.51 4.76
N LEU A 62 6.37 2.23 4.44
CA LEU A 62 5.17 1.39 4.67
C LEU A 62 4.84 1.23 6.16
N ARG A 63 5.84 1.28 7.05
CA ARG A 63 5.62 1.32 8.51
C ARG A 63 4.77 2.49 9.00
N THR A 64 4.66 3.57 8.22
CA THR A 64 3.81 4.72 8.56
C THR A 64 2.34 4.51 8.19
N ALA A 65 2.02 3.47 7.41
CA ALA A 65 0.66 3.10 7.02
C ALA A 65 0.54 1.56 6.95
N LEU A 66 0.55 0.91 8.11
CA LEU A 66 0.54 -0.55 8.18
C LEU A 66 -0.76 -1.14 7.61
N PRO A 67 -0.69 -2.13 6.71
CA PRO A 67 -1.86 -2.88 6.26
C PRO A 67 -2.30 -3.91 7.31
N PHE A 68 -3.47 -4.51 7.12
CA PHE A 68 -3.89 -5.70 7.88
C PHE A 68 -3.14 -6.95 7.41
N VAL A 69 -2.91 -7.08 6.10
CA VAL A 69 -2.07 -8.14 5.50
C VAL A 69 -0.99 -7.50 4.63
N PHE A 70 0.25 -7.94 4.81
CA PHE A 70 1.38 -7.60 3.95
C PHE A 70 1.77 -8.86 3.18
N ALA A 71 1.64 -8.84 1.85
CA ALA A 71 1.91 -9.97 0.98
C ALA A 71 2.94 -9.61 -0.10
N HIS A 72 3.72 -10.61 -0.52
CA HIS A 72 4.63 -10.59 -1.64
C HIS A 72 4.66 -11.99 -2.26
N ASN A 73 4.53 -12.07 -3.59
CA ASN A 73 4.51 -13.32 -4.36
C ASN A 73 5.62 -13.33 -5.40
#